data_AF-A0A7X1ZKR9-F1
#
_entry.id   AF-A0A7X1ZKR9-F1
#
_cell.length_a   1.000
_cell.length_b   1.000
_cell.length_c   1.000
_cell.angle_alpha   90.00
_cell.angle_beta   90.00
_cell.angle_gamma   90.00
#
_symmetry.space_group_name_H-M   'P 1'
#
loop_
_entity.id
_entity.type
_entity.pdbx_description
1 polymer ?
#
loop_
_entity_poly.entity_id
_entity_poly.type
_entity_poly.pdbx_seq_one_letter_code
_entity_poly.pdbx_strand_id
1 'polypeptide(L)'
;MENPYQPIKTKIQEVTRETPNIKTFVLEPEKPLHFKAGQFIQLTVPEVGEAPFTPSSSPYEKEKIKVTIMETGTVTSALHSLTPG
;
A
#
# COMPACT_ATOMS: atom_id res chain seq x y z
N MET A 1 16.31 -4.20 -16.58
CA MET A 1 16.59 -4.28 -15.13
C MET A 1 15.54 -3.44 -14.44
N GLU A 2 14.62 -4.05 -13.69
CA GLU A 2 13.61 -3.31 -12.93
C GLU A 2 14.27 -2.66 -11.71
N ASN A 3 14.04 -1.36 -11.50
CA ASN A 3 14.58 -0.63 -10.37
C ASN A 3 13.59 -0.73 -9.19
N PRO A 4 13.93 -1.42 -8.08
CA PRO A 4 13.03 -1.58 -6.95
C PRO A 4 12.77 -0.27 -6.16
N TYR A 5 13.57 0.76 -6.39
CA TYR A 5 13.41 2.08 -5.77
C TYR A 5 12.59 3.05 -6.62
N GLN A 6 12.24 2.66 -7.85
CA GLN A 6 11.41 3.50 -8.70
C GLN A 6 9.96 3.44 -8.20
N PRO A 7 9.35 4.58 -7.80
CA PRO A 7 7.95 4.57 -7.40
C PRO A 7 7.04 4.14 -8.55
N ILE A 8 6.06 3.30 -8.23
CA ILE A 8 4.99 2.89 -9.15
C ILE A 8 3.72 3.62 -8.72
N LYS A 9 3.18 4.43 -9.62
CA LYS A 9 1.90 5.09 -9.36
C LYS A 9 0.83 4.03 -9.16
N THR A 10 0.05 4.20 -8.11
CA THR A 10 -0.83 3.17 -7.57
C THR A 10 -2.15 3.79 -7.18
N LYS A 11 -3.25 3.18 -7.64
CA LYS A 11 -4.61 3.60 -7.32
C LYS A 11 -5.10 2.90 -6.07
N ILE A 12 -5.84 3.61 -5.21
CA ILE A 12 -6.61 2.97 -4.13
C ILE A 12 -7.92 2.48 -4.76
N GLN A 13 -8.07 1.17 -4.89
CA GLN A 13 -9.27 0.57 -5.45
C GLN A 13 -10.39 0.45 -4.41
N GLU A 14 -10.04 0.05 -3.19
CA GLU A 14 -10.99 -0.17 -2.11
C GLU A 14 -10.31 0.11 -0.76
N VAL A 15 -11.11 0.57 0.21
CA VAL A 15 -10.68 0.74 1.59
C VAL A 15 -11.72 0.08 2.51
N THR A 16 -11.30 -0.94 3.24
CA THR A 16 -12.11 -1.62 4.26
C THR A 16 -11.71 -1.14 5.64
N ARG A 17 -12.67 -0.72 6.46
CA ARG A 17 -12.42 -0.38 7.86
C ARG A 17 -12.51 -1.65 8.71
N GLU A 18 -11.39 -2.07 9.30
CA GLU A 18 -11.33 -3.26 10.17
C GLU A 18 -11.70 -2.90 11.60
N THR A 19 -11.16 -1.78 12.10
CA THR A 19 -11.41 -1.23 13.44
C THR A 19 -11.43 0.31 13.37
N PRO A 20 -11.66 1.02 14.49
CA PRO A 20 -11.64 2.47 14.45
C PRO A 20 -10.38 3.11 13.87
N ASN A 21 -9.20 2.48 14.10
CA ASN A 21 -7.88 2.97 13.71
C ASN A 21 -7.11 2.02 12.77
N ILE A 22 -7.74 0.97 12.24
CA ILE A 22 -7.11 0.03 11.29
C ILE A 22 -7.95 -0.03 10.02
N LYS A 23 -7.30 0.13 8.88
CA LYS A 23 -7.90 -0.02 7.54
C LYS A 23 -7.08 -0.98 6.68
N THR A 24 -7.76 -1.76 5.86
CA THR A 24 -7.14 -2.51 4.78
C THR A 24 -7.36 -1.74 3.47
N PHE A 25 -6.27 -1.48 2.75
CA PHE A 25 -6.28 -0.82 1.44
C PHE A 25 -6.04 -1.88 0.37
N VAL A 26 -6.90 -1.91 -0.64
CA VAL A 26 -6.66 -2.65 -1.88
C VAL A 26 -6.07 -1.66 -2.87
N LEU A 27 -4.83 -1.92 -3.26
CA LEU A 27 -4.02 -1.08 -4.11
C LEU A 27 -3.86 -1.74 -5.48
N GLU A 28 -4.02 -0.94 -6.53
CA GLU A 28 -3.90 -1.34 -7.93
C GLU A 28 -2.75 -0.54 -8.57
N PRO A 29 -1.52 -1.07 -8.58
CA PRO A 29 -0.39 -0.41 -9.21
C PRO A 29 -0.54 -0.34 -10.73
N GLU A 30 -0.05 0.71 -11.40
CA GLU A 30 -0.12 0.86 -12.87
C GLU A 30 0.64 -0.25 -13.63
N LYS A 31 1.49 -1.03 -12.94
CA LYS A 31 2.21 -2.19 -13.48
C LYS A 31 2.19 -3.33 -12.46
N PRO A 32 2.19 -4.60 -12.89
CA PRO A 32 2.17 -5.74 -11.98
C PRO A 32 3.31 -5.69 -10.96
N LEU A 33 3.00 -5.86 -9.68
CA LEU A 33 3.99 -5.85 -8.61
C LEU A 33 4.34 -7.28 -8.21
N HIS A 34 5.63 -7.61 -8.28
CA HIS A 34 6.15 -8.93 -7.91
C HIS A 34 6.85 -8.87 -6.56
N PHE A 35 6.42 -9.70 -5.61
CA PHE A 35 7.08 -9.83 -4.31
C PHE A 35 7.13 -11.29 -3.85
N LYS A 36 8.05 -11.59 -2.94
CA LYS A 36 8.14 -12.86 -2.21
C LYS A 36 7.62 -12.69 -0.79
N ALA A 37 7.06 -13.76 -0.23
CA ALA A 37 6.70 -13.78 1.18
C ALA A 37 7.90 -13.39 2.07
N GLY A 38 7.66 -12.54 3.06
CA GLY A 38 8.69 -11.96 3.93
C GLY A 38 9.30 -10.65 3.43
N GLN A 39 8.97 -10.18 2.23
CA GLN A 39 9.33 -8.83 1.78
C GLN A 39 8.31 -7.78 2.24
N PHE A 40 8.72 -6.52 2.20
CA PHE A 40 7.88 -5.35 2.41
C PHE A 40 7.95 -4.42 1.19
N ILE A 41 6.98 -3.52 1.10
CA ILE A 41 6.95 -2.43 0.12
C ILE A 41 7.09 -1.08 0.83
N GLN A 42 7.63 -0.07 0.14
CA GLN A 42 7.55 1.32 0.59
C GLN A 42 6.31 1.96 -0.04
N LEU A 43 5.39 2.46 0.78
CA LEU A 43 4.27 3.27 0.28
C LEU A 43 4.59 4.73 0.49
N THR A 44 4.69 5.46 -0.61
CA THR A 44 4.91 6.91 -0.64
C THR A 44 3.57 7.63 -0.73
N VAL A 45 3.33 8.57 0.18
CA VAL A 45 2.30 9.59 0.04
C VAL A 45 2.99 10.86 -0.44
N PRO A 46 2.67 11.37 -1.64
CA PRO A 46 3.30 12.58 -2.19
C PRO A 46 3.25 13.73 -1.18
N GLU A 47 4.35 14.47 -1.08
CA GLU A 47 4.52 15.63 -0.18
C GLU A 47 4.45 15.33 1.33
N VAL A 48 4.17 14.09 1.73
CA VAL A 48 4.11 13.68 3.15
C VAL A 48 5.31 12.82 3.54
N GLY A 49 5.65 11.80 2.74
CA GLY A 49 6.75 10.88 3.02
C GLY A 49 6.44 9.44 2.64
N GLU A 50 7.24 8.51 3.14
CA GLU A 50 7.11 7.08 2.87
C GLU A 50 7.21 6.25 4.15
N ALA A 51 6.58 5.08 4.13
CA ALA A 51 6.68 4.10 5.22
C ALA A 51 6.65 2.66 4.68
N PRO A 52 7.36 1.73 5.35
CA PRO A 52 7.38 0.32 4.96
C PRO A 52 6.13 -0.41 5.44
N PHE A 53 5.55 -1.26 4.57
CA PHE A 53 4.41 -2.11 4.88
C PHE A 53 4.58 -3.50 4.30
N THR A 54 4.13 -4.51 5.05
CA THR A 54 4.10 -5.89 4.57
C THR A 54 2.80 -6.11 3.78
N PRO A 55 2.88 -6.64 2.54
CA PRO A 55 1.70 -7.06 1.79
C PRO A 55 0.89 -8.09 2.59
N SER A 56 -0.41 -7.88 2.73
CA SER A 56 -1.36 -8.83 3.34
C SER A 56 -2.06 -9.72 2.31
N SER A 57 -1.73 -9.58 1.02
CA SER A 57 -2.22 -10.42 -0.08
C SER A 57 -1.25 -11.53 -0.48
N SER A 58 -1.74 -12.45 -1.33
CA SER A 58 -0.92 -13.51 -1.92
C SER A 58 0.14 -12.93 -2.87
N PRO A 59 1.40 -13.43 -2.84
CA PRO A 59 2.43 -13.05 -3.82
C PRO A 59 2.14 -13.55 -5.24
N TYR A 60 1.14 -14.43 -5.41
CA TYR A 60 0.66 -14.86 -6.72
C TYR A 60 -0.32 -13.85 -7.35
N GLU A 61 -0.87 -12.92 -6.56
CA GLU A 61 -1.71 -11.83 -7.04
C GLU A 61 -0.83 -10.60 -7.34
N LYS A 62 -0.73 -10.24 -8.63
CA LYS A 62 0.25 -9.25 -9.11
C LYS A 62 -0.38 -7.92 -9.49
N GLU A 63 -1.65 -7.94 -9.88
CA GLU A 63 -2.40 -6.76 -10.29
C GLU A 63 -2.91 -5.96 -9.08
N LYS A 64 -3.08 -6.64 -7.95
CA LYS A 64 -3.62 -6.06 -6.71
C LYS A 64 -2.79 -6.47 -5.53
N ILE A 65 -2.48 -5.49 -4.69
CA ILE A 65 -1.82 -5.70 -3.42
C ILE A 65 -2.69 -5.19 -2.29
N LYS A 66 -2.78 -5.97 -1.20
CA LYS A 66 -3.46 -5.53 0.01
C LYS A 66 -2.44 -5.13 1.05
N VAL A 67 -2.74 -4.06 1.79
CA VAL A 67 -1.98 -3.65 2.97
C VAL A 67 -2.95 -3.29 4.08
N THR A 68 -2.69 -3.80 5.28
CA THR A 68 -3.49 -3.49 6.47
C THR A 68 -2.67 -2.57 7.37
N ILE A 69 -3.19 -1.36 7.61
CA ILE A 69 -2.43 -0.26 8.21
C ILE A 69 -3.17 0.26 9.43
N MET A 70 -2.48 0.28 10.56
CA MET A 70 -2.91 1.00 11.76
C MET A 70 -2.51 2.48 11.66
N GLU A 71 -3.41 3.38 12.02
CA GLU A 71 -3.15 4.82 12.09
C GLU A 71 -2.38 5.16 13.38
N THR A 72 -1.10 5.52 13.26
CA THR A 72 -0.25 5.81 14.42
C THR A 72 0.77 6.94 14.22
N GLY A 73 0.94 7.45 13.00
CA GLY A 73 1.94 8.48 12.68
C GLY A 73 1.63 9.19 11.36
N THR A 74 2.43 10.21 11.03
CA THR A 74 2.17 11.18 9.96
C THR A 74 1.79 10.54 8.62
N VAL A 75 2.58 9.59 8.12
CA VAL A 75 2.31 8.91 6.83
C VAL A 75 1.04 8.06 6.91
N THR A 76 0.84 7.33 8.01
CA THR A 76 -0.35 6.49 8.18
C THR A 76 -1.63 7.30 8.33
N SER A 77 -1.59 8.45 9.01
CA SER A 77 -2.74 9.36 9.10
C SER A 77 -3.08 9.97 7.74
N ALA A 78 -2.07 10.36 6.96
CA ALA A 78 -2.28 10.82 5.60
C ALA A 78 -2.92 9.71 4.73
N LEU A 79 -2.42 8.47 4.78
CA LEU A 79 -3.05 7.33 4.09
C LEU A 79 -4.51 7.11 4.53
N HIS A 80 -4.80 7.20 5.83
CA HIS A 80 -6.15 7.03 6.36
C HIS A 80 -7.13 8.14 5.93
N SER A 81 -6.62 9.29 5.49
CA SER A 81 -7.43 10.38 4.92
C SER A 81 -7.78 10.20 3.45
N LEU A 82 -7.11 9.27 2.73
CA LEU A 82 -7.36 9.02 1.32
C LEU A 82 -8.64 8.20 1.09
N THR A 83 -9.28 8.44 -0.04
CA THR A 83 -10.45 7.69 -0.52
C THR A 83 -10.13 6.91 -1.79
N PRO A 84 -10.87 5.84 -2.12
CA PRO A 84 -10.75 5.18 -3.41
C PRO A 84 -10.90 6.16 -4.58
N GLY A 85 -10.10 5.96 -5.63
CA GLY A 85 -9.99 6.90 -6.76
C GLY A 85 -8.55 7.07 -7.21
#